data_AF-A0A7K3DZS6-F1
#
_entry.id   AF-A0A7K3DZS6-F1
#
_cell.length_a   1.000
_cell.length_b   1.000
_cell.length_c   1.000
_cell.angle_alpha   90.00
_cell.angle_beta   90.00
_cell.angle_gamma   90.00
#
_symmetry.space_group_name_H-M   'P 1'
#
loop_
_entity.id
_entity.type
_entity.pdbx_description
1 polymer ?
#
loop_
_entity_poly.entity_id
_entity_poly.type
_entity_poly.pdbx_seq_one_letter_code
_entity_poly.pdbx_strand_id
1 'polypeptide(L)'
;MRTGRLLGSGRTADVYELRHDEGESTPPAHTPLTAPGEPTAPESRGDRDGVDRHTGRGPGEVADPGDRADMGGPVGPEGRAGAEGPADAWVLRRYRNADWGDAAAEAEVMAYVRGHGYPVPRVHSATRTEMVLERLSGPTMLEAMATGLLDPARAGATLARLLHALHALPPRDRAMRPPSDRTASGPGKRVAFTRPAPTGAAPTSHVLHLDLHPDNVILTPHGPQVIDWSNAEDGPPGLDWGMSAVILAQVAVDSADLRAGIAQATLVSLLARRSDGPSALTEAGLVEAGRRRAATPTMTARETELIHAAEELVRTLAEPGTMTRARGGRGERP
;
A
#
# COMPACT_ATOMS: atom_id res chain seq x y z
N MET A 1 -19.89 8.48 16.46
CA MET A 1 -18.49 8.40 15.97
C MET A 1 -18.17 6.94 15.82
N ARG A 2 -17.78 6.47 14.63
CA ARG A 2 -17.40 5.06 14.43
C ARG A 2 -16.07 4.82 15.16
N THR A 3 -16.13 4.36 16.40
CA THR A 3 -14.95 4.10 17.24
C THR A 3 -14.64 2.60 17.21
N GLY A 4 -13.55 2.28 16.51
CA GLY A 4 -12.97 0.96 16.41
C GLY A 4 -11.86 0.67 17.41
N ARG A 5 -11.42 -0.58 17.52
CA ARG A 5 -10.17 -0.92 18.19
C ARG A 5 -9.00 -0.38 17.36
N LEU A 6 -8.05 0.34 17.99
CA LEU A 6 -6.82 0.77 17.32
C LEU A 6 -6.00 -0.47 16.92
N LEU A 7 -5.74 -0.62 15.62
CA LEU A 7 -4.94 -1.70 15.04
C LEU A 7 -3.48 -1.28 14.86
N GLY A 8 -3.26 -0.01 14.50
CA GLY A 8 -1.93 0.52 14.23
C GLY A 8 -1.92 2.03 14.31
N SER A 9 -0.77 2.58 14.70
CA SER A 9 -0.59 4.00 14.97
C SER A 9 0.67 4.48 14.26
N GLY A 10 0.48 5.14 13.11
CA GLY A 10 1.57 5.65 12.29
C GLY A 10 1.97 7.08 12.68
N ARG A 11 2.94 7.65 11.94
CA ARG A 11 3.37 9.04 12.14
C ARG A 11 2.27 10.05 11.73
N THR A 12 1.51 9.74 10.67
CA THR A 12 0.55 10.65 10.03
C THR A 12 -0.91 10.25 10.25
N ALA A 13 -1.18 8.97 10.46
CA ALA A 13 -2.52 8.43 10.58
C ALA A 13 -2.61 7.27 11.58
N ASP A 14 -3.79 7.09 12.14
CA ASP A 14 -4.15 5.96 12.99
C ASP A 14 -5.13 5.05 12.22
N VAL A 15 -5.00 3.74 12.41
CA VAL A 15 -5.82 2.72 11.75
C VAL A 15 -6.64 1.97 12.79
N TYR A 16 -7.95 1.93 12.58
CA TYR A 16 -8.93 1.34 13.48
C TYR A 16 -9.70 0.21 12.79
N GLU A 17 -10.04 -0.83 13.53
CA GLU A 17 -11.00 -1.85 13.11
C GLU A 17 -12.40 -1.27 13.10
N LEU A 18 -13.13 -1.33 11.97
CA LEU A 18 -14.51 -0.85 11.96
C LEU A 18 -15.42 -1.85 12.66
N ARG A 19 -15.99 -1.43 13.80
CA ARG A 19 -17.18 -2.08 14.34
C ARG A 19 -18.40 -1.47 13.64
N HIS A 20 -19.28 -2.32 13.10
CA HIS A 20 -20.61 -1.85 12.74
C HIS A 20 -21.30 -1.34 14.01
N ASP A 21 -21.87 -0.13 13.94
CA ASP A 21 -22.92 0.26 14.88
C ASP A 21 -24.11 -0.66 14.58
N GLU A 22 -24.34 -1.68 15.40
CA GLU A 22 -25.69 -2.25 15.52
C GLU A 22 -26.56 -1.20 16.23
N GLY A 23 -27.07 -0.24 15.48
CA GLY A 23 -27.58 0.97 16.11
C GLY A 23 -28.37 1.91 15.20
N GLU A 24 -29.17 1.39 14.27
CA GLU A 24 -30.39 2.10 13.87
C GLU A 24 -31.58 1.21 14.19
N SER A 25 -31.99 1.32 15.46
CA SER A 25 -33.20 0.74 16.01
C SER A 25 -34.35 0.99 15.05
N THR A 26 -34.94 -0.09 14.54
CA THR A 26 -36.30 -0.07 14.03
C THR A 26 -37.16 0.64 15.09
N PRO A 27 -37.92 1.69 14.75
CA PRO A 27 -38.78 2.33 15.74
C PRO A 27 -39.72 1.28 16.33
N PRO A 28 -39.94 1.26 17.65
CA PRO A 28 -40.74 0.20 18.26
C PRO A 28 -42.14 0.21 17.67
N ALA A 29 -42.58 -0.96 17.22
CA ALA A 29 -43.96 -1.18 16.81
C ALA A 29 -44.90 -0.73 17.95
N HIS A 30 -45.90 0.07 17.59
CA HIS A 30 -46.94 0.54 18.48
C HIS A 30 -47.58 -0.65 19.22
N THR A 31 -47.49 -0.64 20.55
CA THR A 31 -48.18 -1.55 21.45
C THR A 31 -49.69 -1.36 21.33
N PRO A 32 -50.51 -2.39 21.03
CA PRO A 32 -51.94 -2.31 21.24
C PRO A 32 -52.24 -2.51 22.74
N LEU A 33 -53.11 -1.63 23.24
CA LEU A 33 -53.68 -1.63 24.58
C LEU A 33 -54.39 -2.96 24.89
N THR A 34 -54.01 -3.60 25.99
CA THR A 34 -54.62 -4.84 26.51
C THR A 34 -55.99 -4.59 27.15
N ALA A 35 -56.89 -5.57 27.08
CA ALA A 35 -58.02 -5.75 27.99
C ALA A 35 -58.10 -7.25 28.44
N PRO A 36 -58.72 -7.57 29.60
CA PRO A 36 -58.28 -8.69 30.46
C PRO A 36 -59.25 -9.89 30.57
N GLY A 37 -58.72 -11.01 31.12
CA GLY A 37 -59.43 -12.18 31.67
C GLY A 37 -59.27 -13.45 30.82
N GLU A 38 -58.97 -14.67 31.30
CA GLU A 38 -58.77 -15.32 32.61
C GLU A 38 -58.17 -16.75 32.32
N PRO A 39 -57.98 -17.72 33.25
CA PRO A 39 -56.71 -18.43 33.46
C PRO A 39 -56.69 -19.94 33.08
N THR A 40 -55.51 -20.59 33.09
CA THR A 40 -55.19 -21.86 33.83
C THR A 40 -53.85 -22.54 33.43
N ALA A 41 -52.91 -22.60 34.39
CA ALA A 41 -52.08 -23.75 34.88
C ALA A 41 -51.19 -24.62 33.91
N PRO A 42 -50.24 -25.45 34.43
CA PRO A 42 -48.80 -25.12 34.44
C PRO A 42 -47.86 -26.26 33.95
N GLU A 43 -46.57 -26.16 34.30
CA GLU A 43 -45.48 -27.17 34.25
C GLU A 43 -44.54 -27.05 33.04
N SER A 44 -43.21 -27.21 33.12
CA SER A 44 -42.35 -27.77 34.15
C SER A 44 -40.93 -27.16 34.09
N ARG A 45 -40.22 -27.30 35.22
CA ARG A 45 -38.81 -26.94 35.45
C ARG A 45 -37.85 -28.01 34.92
N GLY A 46 -36.64 -27.59 34.61
CA GLY A 46 -35.44 -28.44 34.49
C GLY A 46 -34.35 -27.63 33.78
N ASP A 47 -33.63 -26.73 34.42
CA ASP A 47 -32.60 -26.96 35.46
C ASP A 47 -31.36 -27.70 34.92
N ARG A 48 -30.22 -27.03 35.08
CA ARG A 48 -28.83 -27.52 35.13
C ARG A 48 -28.18 -27.97 33.84
N ASP A 49 -26.87 -27.94 33.75
CA ASP A 49 -25.78 -27.14 34.33
C ASP A 49 -24.57 -27.77 33.67
N GLY A 50 -23.66 -26.91 33.21
CA GLY A 50 -22.25 -27.23 33.15
C GLY A 50 -21.83 -28.37 32.22
N VAL A 51 -20.54 -28.64 32.04
CA VAL A 51 -19.34 -27.97 32.53
C VAL A 51 -18.24 -28.61 31.67
N ASP A 52 -17.35 -27.76 31.18
CA ASP A 52 -15.93 -28.01 31.02
C ASP A 52 -15.35 -29.11 30.09
N ARG A 53 -14.38 -28.57 29.33
CA ARG A 53 -12.95 -28.95 29.25
C ARG A 53 -12.50 -29.93 28.17
N HIS A 54 -11.49 -29.39 27.46
CA HIS A 54 -10.20 -30.01 27.13
C HIS A 54 -10.26 -31.12 26.05
N THR A 55 -9.28 -31.36 25.18
CA THR A 55 -7.93 -30.86 24.87
C THR A 55 -7.49 -31.68 23.63
N GLY A 56 -6.54 -31.18 22.83
CA GLY A 56 -5.67 -32.01 21.98
C GLY A 56 -5.83 -31.74 20.47
N ARG A 57 -4.85 -31.14 19.80
CA ARG A 57 -3.62 -31.77 19.23
C ARG A 57 -4.02 -32.74 18.10
N GLY A 58 -3.85 -32.46 16.82
CA GLY A 58 -2.63 -32.13 16.07
C GLY A 58 -2.86 -32.41 14.56
N PRO A 59 -1.85 -32.23 13.70
CA PRO A 59 -2.02 -31.83 12.29
C PRO A 59 -1.94 -32.98 11.27
N GLY A 60 -2.51 -32.77 10.08
CA GLY A 60 -2.26 -33.52 8.83
C GLY A 60 -2.57 -32.58 7.66
N GLU A 61 -1.57 -32.06 6.94
CA GLU A 61 -0.85 -32.67 5.82
C GLU A 61 -1.63 -32.63 4.49
N VAL A 62 -1.26 -31.60 3.73
CA VAL A 62 -1.20 -31.38 2.27
C VAL A 62 -1.74 -32.46 1.31
N ALA A 63 -2.61 -32.03 0.38
CA ALA A 63 -2.59 -32.50 -1.01
C ALA A 63 -3.32 -31.51 -1.96
N ASP A 64 -2.62 -31.08 -3.00
CA ASP A 64 -3.12 -30.53 -4.28
C ASP A 64 -3.20 -31.70 -5.28
N PRO A 65 -4.15 -31.73 -6.24
CA PRO A 65 -3.79 -31.35 -7.62
C PRO A 65 -4.92 -30.70 -8.46
N GLY A 66 -4.56 -29.68 -9.25
CA GLY A 66 -4.58 -29.75 -10.73
C GLY A 66 -5.89 -29.51 -11.51
N ASP A 67 -5.93 -28.35 -12.17
CA ASP A 67 -6.50 -28.00 -13.49
C ASP A 67 -7.59 -28.87 -14.15
N ARG A 68 -8.77 -28.26 -14.40
CA ARG A 68 -9.52 -28.37 -15.67
C ARG A 68 -10.38 -27.12 -15.92
N ALA A 69 -10.21 -26.55 -17.11
CA ALA A 69 -11.10 -25.57 -17.73
C ALA A 69 -12.29 -26.27 -18.42
N ASP A 70 -13.49 -25.67 -18.39
CA ASP A 70 -14.37 -25.52 -19.56
C ASP A 70 -15.47 -24.46 -19.32
N MET A 71 -16.01 -23.96 -20.43
CA MET A 71 -16.71 -22.70 -20.66
C MET A 71 -18.25 -22.78 -20.58
N GLY A 72 -18.89 -21.62 -20.33
CA GLY A 72 -20.07 -21.20 -21.09
C GLY A 72 -21.37 -20.84 -20.33
N GLY A 73 -21.84 -19.60 -20.50
CA GLY A 73 -23.26 -19.23 -20.43
C GLY A 73 -23.59 -17.93 -19.67
N PRO A 74 -24.23 -16.91 -20.28
CA PRO A 74 -24.39 -15.57 -19.71
C PRO A 74 -25.60 -15.47 -18.76
N VAL A 75 -25.45 -14.71 -17.67
CA VAL A 75 -26.57 -14.28 -16.81
C VAL A 75 -26.70 -12.76 -16.92
N GLY A 76 -27.90 -12.30 -17.29
CA GLY A 76 -28.23 -10.90 -17.53
C GLY A 76 -28.16 -10.00 -16.29
N PRO A 77 -28.32 -8.69 -16.46
CA PRO A 77 -28.04 -7.70 -15.43
C PRO A 77 -29.26 -7.53 -14.52
N GLU A 78 -29.24 -8.19 -13.36
CA GLU A 78 -30.12 -7.82 -12.25
C GLU A 78 -29.29 -7.14 -11.16
N GLY A 79 -29.51 -5.83 -11.04
CA GLY A 79 -28.92 -5.01 -10.00
C GLY A 79 -29.26 -5.56 -8.62
N ARG A 80 -28.23 -6.02 -7.90
CA ARG A 80 -28.28 -6.15 -6.46
C ARG A 80 -27.41 -5.06 -5.85
N ALA A 81 -28.09 -4.16 -5.15
CA ALA A 81 -27.48 -3.24 -4.20
C ALA A 81 -26.54 -4.01 -3.26
N GLY A 82 -25.42 -3.37 -2.92
CA GLY A 82 -24.25 -4.00 -2.30
C GLY A 82 -24.59 -4.83 -1.08
N ALA A 83 -24.22 -6.12 -1.15
CA ALA A 83 -24.04 -6.92 0.04
C ALA A 83 -22.82 -6.37 0.79
N GLU A 84 -23.06 -5.81 1.97
CA GLU A 84 -22.02 -5.47 2.93
C GLU A 84 -21.20 -6.74 3.23
N GLY A 85 -19.88 -6.66 3.02
CA GLY A 85 -18.97 -7.74 3.38
C GLY A 85 -18.98 -7.99 4.90
N PRO A 86 -18.47 -9.16 5.36
CA PRO A 86 -18.44 -9.46 6.79
C PRO A 86 -17.74 -8.35 7.60
N ALA A 87 -18.17 -8.16 8.85
CA ALA A 87 -17.77 -7.04 9.72
C ALA A 87 -16.24 -6.84 9.86
N ASP A 88 -15.43 -7.89 9.62
CA ASP A 88 -13.97 -7.84 9.67
C ASP A 88 -13.30 -7.41 8.34
N ALA A 89 -14.08 -7.02 7.33
CA ALA A 89 -13.59 -6.73 5.99
C ALA A 89 -13.02 -5.32 5.79
N TRP A 90 -13.22 -4.40 6.74
CA TRP A 90 -12.88 -2.99 6.57
C TRP A 90 -12.12 -2.38 7.76
N VAL A 91 -11.19 -1.49 7.46
CA VAL A 91 -10.45 -0.67 8.44
C VAL A 91 -10.65 0.82 8.15
N LEU A 92 -10.71 1.62 9.21
CA LEU A 92 -10.74 3.07 9.13
C LEU A 92 -9.32 3.62 9.33
N ARG A 93 -8.78 4.28 8.32
CA ARG A 93 -7.59 5.14 8.44
C ARG A 93 -8.02 6.57 8.68
N ARG A 94 -7.52 7.18 9.77
CA ARG A 94 -7.81 8.56 10.17
C ARG A 94 -6.52 9.35 10.23
N TYR A 95 -6.42 10.41 9.42
CA TYR A 95 -5.31 11.35 9.48
C TYR A 95 -5.37 12.17 10.76
N ARG A 96 -4.24 12.34 11.44
CA ARG A 96 -4.18 13.00 12.76
C ARG A 96 -4.49 14.49 12.69
N ASN A 97 -3.98 15.18 11.67
CA ASN A 97 -4.30 16.59 11.42
C ASN A 97 -4.70 16.78 9.95
N ALA A 98 -5.59 17.74 9.70
CA ALA A 98 -6.06 18.09 8.35
C ALA A 98 -4.96 18.60 7.40
N ASP A 99 -3.79 18.95 7.95
CA ASP A 99 -2.63 19.40 7.18
C ASP A 99 -1.75 18.25 6.65
N TRP A 100 -1.92 17.02 7.14
CA TRP A 100 -1.06 15.88 6.80
C TRP A 100 -1.50 15.10 5.55
N GLY A 101 -2.65 15.41 4.97
CA GLY A 101 -3.10 14.74 3.76
C GLY A 101 -4.52 15.09 3.35
N ASP A 102 -4.88 14.63 2.16
CA ASP A 102 -6.25 14.64 1.64
C ASP A 102 -6.62 13.19 1.31
N ALA A 103 -7.32 12.53 2.24
CA ALA A 103 -7.66 11.13 2.10
C ALA A 103 -8.61 10.88 0.92
N ALA A 104 -9.37 11.89 0.48
CA ALA A 104 -10.18 11.79 -0.72
C ALA A 104 -9.32 11.80 -1.99
N ALA A 105 -8.29 12.66 -2.04
CA ALA A 105 -7.35 12.66 -3.17
C ALA A 105 -6.54 11.36 -3.25
N GLU A 106 -6.14 10.80 -2.11
CA GLU A 106 -5.50 9.47 -2.04
C GLU A 106 -6.45 8.37 -2.54
N ALA A 107 -7.70 8.36 -2.06
CA ALA A 107 -8.72 7.42 -2.49
C ALA A 107 -8.97 7.45 -4.00
N GLU A 108 -8.95 8.63 -4.63
CA GLU A 108 -9.08 8.76 -6.08
C GLU A 108 -7.93 8.07 -6.83
N VAL A 109 -6.68 8.19 -6.34
CA VAL A 109 -5.53 7.50 -6.93
C VAL A 109 -5.70 6.00 -6.78
N MET A 110 -6.02 5.54 -5.57
CA MET A 110 -6.20 4.11 -5.27
C MET A 110 -7.31 3.50 -6.13
N ALA A 111 -8.46 4.18 -6.25
CA ALA A 111 -9.56 3.73 -7.12
C ALA A 111 -9.14 3.66 -8.59
N TYR A 112 -8.38 4.65 -9.06
CA TYR A 112 -7.87 4.68 -10.44
C TYR A 112 -6.94 3.49 -10.73
N VAL A 113 -5.89 3.29 -9.92
CA VAL A 113 -4.90 2.23 -10.17
C VAL A 113 -5.55 0.85 -10.03
N ARG A 114 -6.47 0.69 -9.06
CA ARG A 114 -7.24 -0.55 -8.90
C ARG A 114 -8.14 -0.84 -10.09
N GLY A 115 -8.78 0.18 -10.64
CA GLY A 115 -9.61 0.07 -11.84
C GLY A 115 -8.85 -0.47 -13.05
N HIS A 116 -7.53 -0.30 -13.07
CA HIS A 116 -6.62 -0.84 -14.09
C HIS A 116 -5.90 -2.13 -13.65
N GLY A 117 -6.34 -2.75 -12.56
CA GLY A 117 -5.80 -4.04 -12.09
C GLY A 117 -4.53 -3.94 -11.24
N TYR A 118 -4.10 -2.75 -10.83
CA TYR A 118 -2.97 -2.60 -9.91
C TYR A 118 -3.34 -3.10 -8.50
N PRO A 119 -2.45 -3.83 -7.80
CA PRO A 119 -2.75 -4.38 -6.48
C PRO A 119 -2.73 -3.32 -5.38
N VAL A 120 -3.92 -2.86 -5.01
CA VAL A 120 -4.18 -1.95 -3.89
C VAL A 120 -5.48 -2.39 -3.19
N PRO A 121 -5.62 -2.23 -1.86
CA PRO A 121 -6.87 -2.52 -1.16
C PRO A 121 -8.03 -1.69 -1.74
N ARG A 122 -9.24 -2.26 -1.71
CA ARG A 122 -10.44 -1.50 -2.08
C ARG A 122 -10.63 -0.32 -1.14
N VAL A 123 -11.03 0.81 -1.69
CA VAL A 123 -11.58 1.94 -0.93
C VAL A 123 -13.09 1.80 -0.89
N HIS A 124 -13.68 1.79 0.30
CA HIS A 124 -15.13 1.80 0.47
C HIS A 124 -15.69 3.22 0.45
N SER A 125 -15.07 4.12 1.21
CA SER A 125 -15.48 5.53 1.31
C SER A 125 -14.33 6.38 1.81
N ALA A 126 -14.26 7.64 1.39
CA ALA A 126 -13.29 8.60 1.92
C ALA A 126 -13.96 9.96 2.16
N THR A 127 -13.53 10.61 3.23
CA THR A 127 -13.69 12.05 3.47
C THR A 127 -12.32 12.71 3.31
N ARG A 128 -12.21 14.01 3.60
CA ARG A 128 -10.91 14.69 3.57
C ARG A 128 -9.89 14.12 4.58
N THR A 129 -10.35 13.64 5.74
CA THR A 129 -9.48 13.24 6.86
C THR A 129 -9.54 11.76 7.20
N GLU A 130 -10.49 11.03 6.63
CA GLU A 130 -10.76 9.63 6.93
C GLU A 130 -10.95 8.82 5.66
N MET A 131 -10.45 7.59 5.64
CA MET A 131 -10.65 6.65 4.55
C MET A 131 -10.94 5.27 5.11
N VAL A 132 -11.99 4.64 4.59
CA VAL A 132 -12.37 3.25 4.89
C VAL A 132 -11.82 2.36 3.79
N LEU A 133 -10.96 1.43 4.18
CA LEU A 133 -10.18 0.55 3.30
C LEU A 133 -10.47 -0.92 3.59
N GLU A 134 -10.35 -1.74 2.56
CA GLU A 134 -10.36 -3.19 2.71
C GLU A 134 -9.26 -3.62 3.69
N ARG A 135 -9.63 -4.44 4.66
CA ARG A 135 -8.69 -4.99 5.63
C ARG A 135 -7.84 -6.05 4.93
N LEU A 136 -6.53 -5.85 4.95
CA LEU A 136 -5.57 -6.81 4.44
C LEU A 136 -5.08 -7.72 5.56
N SER A 137 -4.90 -9.00 5.25
CA SER A 137 -4.40 -10.02 6.19
C SER A 137 -3.11 -10.63 5.65
N GLY A 138 -2.04 -10.49 6.44
CA GLY A 138 -0.70 -10.98 6.12
C GLY A 138 0.39 -10.06 6.66
N PRO A 139 1.66 -10.52 6.68
CA PRO A 139 2.78 -9.69 7.09
C PRO A 139 3.09 -8.62 6.03
N THR A 140 3.74 -7.54 6.45
CA THR A 140 4.42 -6.67 5.46
C THR A 140 5.56 -7.45 4.78
N MET A 141 5.96 -7.04 3.59
CA MET A 141 7.09 -7.66 2.89
C MET A 141 8.39 -7.49 3.70
N LEU A 142 8.53 -6.40 4.46
CA LEU A 142 9.62 -6.19 5.40
C LEU A 142 9.58 -7.23 6.54
N GLU A 143 8.43 -7.42 7.19
CA GLU A 143 8.25 -8.43 8.25
C GLU A 143 8.54 -9.84 7.73
N ALA A 144 8.09 -10.18 6.52
CA ALA A 144 8.36 -11.46 5.89
C ALA A 144 9.87 -11.68 5.64
N MET A 145 10.61 -10.65 5.24
CA MET A 145 12.07 -10.75 5.11
C MET A 145 12.76 -10.87 6.48
N ALA A 146 12.34 -10.06 7.46
CA ALA A 146 12.93 -10.07 8.81
C ALA A 146 12.73 -11.41 9.53
N THR A 147 11.64 -12.12 9.23
CA THR A 147 11.33 -13.45 9.77
C THR A 147 11.84 -14.61 8.90
N GLY A 148 12.46 -14.33 7.75
CA GLY A 148 12.97 -15.34 6.83
C GLY A 148 11.90 -16.06 5.99
N LEU A 149 10.65 -15.58 6.01
CA LEU A 149 9.56 -16.09 5.16
C LEU A 149 9.72 -15.68 3.69
N LEU A 150 10.44 -14.58 3.42
CA LEU A 150 10.71 -14.11 2.07
C LEU A 150 12.20 -13.77 1.91
N ASP A 151 12.80 -14.31 0.85
CA ASP A 151 14.16 -13.96 0.45
C ASP A 151 14.26 -12.49 -0.01
N PRO A 152 15.27 -11.70 0.43
CA PRO A 152 15.42 -10.31 0.05
C PRO A 152 15.57 -10.07 -1.47
N ALA A 153 16.22 -10.97 -2.20
CA ALA A 153 16.28 -10.83 -3.66
C ALA A 153 14.90 -11.06 -4.30
N ARG A 154 14.11 -12.00 -3.77
CA ARG A 154 12.70 -12.16 -4.20
C ARG A 154 11.84 -10.94 -3.87
N ALA A 155 12.09 -10.26 -2.75
CA ALA A 155 11.43 -9.00 -2.40
C ALA A 155 11.77 -7.88 -3.40
N GLY A 156 13.06 -7.65 -3.68
CA GLY A 156 13.50 -6.63 -4.65
C GLY A 156 12.95 -6.89 -6.05
N ALA A 157 12.93 -8.16 -6.48
CA ALA A 157 12.26 -8.58 -7.71
C ALA A 157 10.76 -8.26 -7.73
N THR A 158 10.10 -8.34 -6.59
CA THR A 158 8.66 -8.07 -6.46
C THR A 158 8.38 -6.57 -6.53
N LEU A 159 9.21 -5.75 -5.88
CA LEU A 159 9.13 -4.28 -5.99
C LEU A 159 9.36 -3.81 -7.43
N ALA A 160 10.35 -4.37 -8.14
CA ALA A 160 10.59 -4.06 -9.55
C ALA A 160 9.34 -4.34 -10.41
N ARG A 161 8.70 -5.51 -10.24
CA ARG A 161 7.46 -5.87 -10.94
C ARG A 161 6.32 -4.91 -10.61
N LEU A 162 6.19 -4.49 -9.34
CA LEU A 162 5.18 -3.53 -8.92
C LEU A 162 5.41 -2.16 -9.58
N LEU A 163 6.63 -1.64 -9.59
CA LEU A 163 6.96 -0.38 -10.28
C LEU A 163 6.67 -0.48 -11.78
N HIS A 164 7.10 -1.56 -12.44
CA HIS A 164 6.79 -1.79 -13.85
C HIS A 164 5.28 -1.84 -14.11
N ALA A 165 4.52 -2.54 -13.27
CA ALA A 165 3.06 -2.63 -13.40
C ALA A 165 2.40 -1.26 -13.20
N LEU A 166 2.89 -0.44 -12.25
CA LEU A 166 2.36 0.90 -11.98
C LEU A 166 2.60 1.84 -13.17
N HIS A 167 3.80 1.81 -13.74
CA HIS A 167 4.19 2.68 -14.84
C HIS A 167 3.68 2.19 -16.20
N ALA A 168 3.16 0.96 -16.27
CA ALA A 168 2.44 0.45 -17.44
C ALA A 168 0.97 0.88 -17.47
N LEU A 169 0.43 1.42 -16.36
CA LEU A 169 -0.93 1.96 -16.35
C LEU A 169 -1.05 3.15 -17.30
N PRO A 170 -2.23 3.38 -17.90
CA PRO A 170 -2.47 4.58 -18.68
C PRO A 170 -2.17 5.85 -17.86
N PRO A 171 -1.71 6.94 -18.48
CA PRO A 171 -1.66 8.24 -17.83
C PRO A 171 -3.04 8.65 -17.30
N ARG A 172 -3.08 9.23 -16.11
CA ARG A 172 -4.31 9.85 -15.60
C ARG A 172 -4.56 11.13 -16.39
N ASP A 173 -5.73 11.23 -17.02
CA ASP A 173 -6.14 12.44 -17.73
C ASP A 173 -6.57 13.51 -16.70
N ARG A 174 -5.60 14.13 -16.03
CA ARG A 174 -5.83 15.31 -15.21
C ARG A 174 -5.63 16.55 -16.08
N ALA A 175 -6.67 16.92 -16.81
CA ALA A 175 -6.82 18.28 -17.29
C ALA A 175 -6.81 19.24 -16.08
N MET A 176 -5.63 19.79 -15.78
CA MET A 176 -5.38 21.03 -15.03
C MET A 176 -6.11 21.18 -13.66
N ARG A 177 -5.46 20.80 -12.57
CA ARG A 177 -5.62 21.47 -11.27
C ARG A 177 -4.21 21.78 -10.74
N PRO A 178 -3.79 23.06 -10.68
CA PRO A 178 -2.50 23.37 -10.06
C PRO A 178 -2.52 22.90 -8.60
N PRO A 179 -1.35 22.62 -8.01
CA PRO A 179 -1.26 22.35 -6.58
C PRO A 179 -1.98 23.48 -5.83
N SER A 180 -2.77 23.14 -4.81
CA SER A 180 -3.24 24.15 -3.88
C SER A 180 -2.02 24.82 -3.29
N ASP A 181 -1.81 26.07 -3.68
CA ASP A 181 -0.70 26.91 -3.28
C ASP A 181 -0.62 26.93 -1.74
N ARG A 182 0.39 26.27 -1.17
CA ARG A 182 0.63 26.32 0.28
C ARG A 182 1.43 27.54 0.70
N THR A 183 1.73 28.48 -0.21
CA THR A 183 2.50 29.68 0.14
C THR A 183 2.13 30.89 -0.73
N ALA A 184 1.09 31.65 -0.36
CA ALA A 184 1.01 33.08 -0.70
C ALA A 184 -0.08 33.82 0.10
N SER A 185 0.26 34.27 1.30
CA SER A 185 -0.37 35.47 1.87
C SER A 185 0.42 36.68 1.36
N GLY A 186 -0.09 37.37 0.34
CA GLY A 186 0.45 38.64 -0.13
C GLY A 186 -0.30 39.17 -1.36
N PRO A 187 -0.74 40.44 -1.39
CA PRO A 187 -1.46 40.97 -2.55
C PRO A 187 -0.46 41.46 -3.60
N GLY A 188 -0.51 40.93 -4.83
CA GLY A 188 0.34 41.46 -5.89
C GLY A 188 0.23 40.79 -7.26
N LYS A 189 -0.44 41.48 -8.19
CA LYS A 189 -0.35 41.40 -9.67
C LYS A 189 -0.67 40.05 -10.36
N ARG A 190 -1.83 40.05 -11.04
CA ARG A 190 -2.17 39.11 -12.12
C ARG A 190 -1.18 39.29 -13.28
N VAL A 191 -0.34 38.30 -13.51
CA VAL A 191 0.46 38.19 -14.75
C VAL A 191 -0.26 37.20 -15.67
N ALA A 192 -0.60 37.65 -16.88
CA ALA A 192 -1.23 36.81 -17.88
C ALA A 192 -0.21 35.77 -18.38
N PHE A 193 -0.45 34.49 -18.11
CA PHE A 193 0.31 33.40 -18.70
C PHE A 193 -0.10 33.22 -20.16
N THR A 194 0.74 33.69 -21.07
CA THR A 194 0.70 33.31 -22.49
C THR A 194 1.13 31.85 -22.62
N ARG A 195 0.25 31.03 -23.20
CA ARG A 195 0.50 29.61 -23.49
C ARG A 195 1.61 29.47 -24.54
N PRO A 196 2.74 28.80 -24.27
CA PRO A 196 3.69 28.47 -25.32
C PRO A 196 3.09 27.40 -26.25
N ALA A 197 3.49 27.43 -27.52
CA ALA A 197 3.07 26.46 -28.53
C ALA A 197 3.50 25.03 -28.14
N PRO A 198 2.74 23.98 -28.51
CA PRO A 198 3.07 22.61 -28.16
C PRO A 198 4.27 22.14 -29.00
N THR A 199 5.47 22.21 -28.42
CA THR A 199 6.68 21.57 -28.95
C THR A 199 6.89 20.23 -28.25
N GLY A 200 6.83 19.14 -29.02
CA GLY A 200 7.28 17.80 -28.61
C GLY A 200 6.33 17.09 -27.64
N ALA A 201 6.26 15.76 -27.73
CA ALA A 201 5.35 14.91 -26.95
C ALA A 201 5.23 15.38 -25.49
N ALA A 202 4.00 15.58 -25.02
CA ALA A 202 3.75 15.86 -23.60
C ALA A 202 4.47 14.76 -22.79
N PRO A 203 5.21 15.11 -21.72
CA PRO A 203 5.83 14.09 -20.89
C PRO A 203 4.73 13.11 -20.47
N THR A 204 4.92 11.82 -20.73
CA THR A 204 3.97 10.80 -20.31
C THR A 204 3.96 10.82 -18.78
N SER A 205 2.94 11.44 -18.22
CA SER A 205 2.80 11.58 -16.78
C SER A 205 2.18 10.28 -16.25
N HIS A 206 2.98 9.48 -15.57
CA HIS A 206 2.55 8.21 -14.98
C HIS A 206 2.22 8.42 -13.51
N VAL A 207 1.34 7.58 -12.96
CA VAL A 207 1.13 7.55 -11.51
C VAL A 207 2.43 7.10 -10.84
N LEU A 208 2.90 7.87 -9.88
CA LEU A 208 4.05 7.56 -9.03
C LEU A 208 3.56 7.29 -7.61
N HIS A 209 4.19 6.34 -6.92
CA HIS A 209 3.90 6.07 -5.51
C HIS A 209 4.73 6.96 -4.57
N LEU A 210 6.00 7.18 -4.90
CA LEU A 210 7.00 7.98 -4.19
C LEU A 210 7.38 7.51 -2.79
N ASP A 211 6.89 6.35 -2.36
CA ASP A 211 7.22 5.74 -1.07
C ASP A 211 7.04 4.22 -1.12
N LEU A 212 7.31 3.61 -2.28
CA LEU A 212 7.18 2.18 -2.45
C LEU A 212 8.42 1.47 -1.89
N HIS A 213 8.25 0.81 -0.75
CA HIS A 213 9.28 0.01 -0.10
C HIS A 213 8.65 -1.20 0.60
N PRO A 214 9.43 -2.17 1.10
CA PRO A 214 8.88 -3.43 1.62
C PRO A 214 7.90 -3.30 2.79
N ASP A 215 7.90 -2.19 3.51
CA ASP A 215 6.93 -1.98 4.60
C ASP A 215 5.55 -1.55 4.06
N ASN A 216 5.53 -0.88 2.91
CA ASN A 216 4.32 -0.43 2.22
C ASN A 216 3.76 -1.49 1.25
N VAL A 217 4.13 -2.76 1.43
CA VAL A 217 3.56 -3.89 0.70
C VAL A 217 3.16 -4.98 1.68
N ILE A 218 1.86 -5.32 1.72
CA ILE A 218 1.33 -6.43 2.52
C ILE A 218 1.22 -7.68 1.65
N LEU A 219 1.76 -8.80 2.13
CA LEU A 219 1.70 -10.09 1.43
C LEU A 219 0.43 -10.84 1.85
N THR A 220 -0.58 -10.86 0.97
CA THR A 220 -1.85 -11.54 1.23
C THR A 220 -1.93 -12.89 0.50
N PRO A 221 -2.89 -13.78 0.85
CA PRO A 221 -3.15 -15.00 0.09
C PRO A 221 -3.45 -14.75 -1.40
N HIS A 222 -3.91 -13.55 -1.76
CA HIS A 222 -4.22 -13.16 -3.14
C HIS A 222 -3.08 -12.40 -3.82
N GLY A 223 -1.89 -12.35 -3.21
CA GLY A 223 -0.71 -11.66 -3.71
C GLY A 223 -0.35 -10.38 -2.93
N PRO A 224 0.71 -9.68 -3.36
CA PRO A 224 1.12 -8.43 -2.72
C PRO A 224 0.04 -7.36 -2.92
N GLN A 225 -0.13 -6.50 -1.92
CA GLN A 225 -1.03 -5.35 -1.94
C GLN A 225 -0.27 -4.12 -1.50
N VAL A 226 -0.27 -3.07 -2.32
CA VAL A 226 0.48 -1.83 -2.07
C VAL A 226 -0.38 -0.86 -1.29
N ILE A 227 0.16 -0.33 -0.19
CA ILE A 227 -0.51 0.58 0.74
C ILE A 227 0.22 1.92 0.82
N ASP A 228 -0.39 2.87 1.51
CA ASP A 228 0.17 4.20 1.81
C ASP A 228 0.44 5.07 0.57
N TRP A 229 -0.65 5.45 -0.11
CA TRP A 229 -0.63 6.23 -1.36
C TRP A 229 -0.63 7.74 -1.11
N SER A 230 -0.34 8.20 0.12
CA SER A 230 -0.45 9.61 0.50
C SER A 230 0.55 10.52 -0.23
N ASN A 231 1.65 9.96 -0.72
CA ASN A 231 2.69 10.68 -1.47
C ASN A 231 2.47 10.60 -3.00
N ALA A 232 1.40 9.96 -3.46
CA ALA A 232 1.22 9.68 -4.87
C ALA A 232 0.99 10.97 -5.70
N GLU A 233 1.67 11.04 -6.84
CA GLU A 233 1.55 12.14 -7.79
C GLU A 233 1.64 11.62 -9.23
N ASP A 234 1.42 12.48 -10.22
CA ASP A 234 1.67 12.15 -11.61
C ASP A 234 3.03 12.73 -12.03
N GLY A 235 3.89 11.93 -12.66
CA GLY A 235 5.23 12.38 -13.06
C GLY A 235 6.04 11.35 -13.83
N PRO A 236 7.36 11.57 -13.99
CA PRO A 236 8.23 10.64 -14.70
C PRO A 236 8.56 9.40 -13.86
N PRO A 237 8.42 8.17 -14.40
CA PRO A 237 8.73 6.90 -13.72
C PRO A 237 10.08 6.86 -13.01
N GLY A 238 11.10 7.49 -13.59
CA GLY A 238 12.46 7.47 -13.03
C GLY A 238 12.58 8.09 -11.64
N LEU A 239 11.69 9.00 -11.25
CA LEU A 239 11.63 9.53 -9.90
C LEU A 239 11.13 8.48 -8.89
N ASP A 240 10.13 7.69 -9.26
CA ASP A 240 9.52 6.68 -8.38
C ASP A 240 10.47 5.51 -8.12
N TRP A 241 11.22 5.11 -9.17
CA TRP A 241 12.36 4.20 -9.03
C TRP A 241 13.46 4.81 -8.15
N GLY A 242 13.77 6.10 -8.33
CA GLY A 242 14.73 6.83 -7.51
C GLY A 242 14.37 6.85 -6.03
N MET A 243 13.12 7.18 -5.69
CA MET A 243 12.63 7.21 -4.31
C MET A 243 12.72 5.83 -3.66
N SER A 244 12.23 4.79 -4.34
CA SER A 244 12.30 3.40 -3.84
C SER A 244 13.75 2.95 -3.60
N ALA A 245 14.65 3.29 -4.53
CA ALA A 245 16.07 2.96 -4.43
C ALA A 245 16.77 3.71 -3.29
N VAL A 246 16.53 5.02 -3.13
CA VAL A 246 17.10 5.84 -2.04
C VAL A 246 16.63 5.35 -0.67
N ILE A 247 15.34 5.02 -0.51
CA ILE A 247 14.81 4.49 0.77
C ILE A 247 15.56 3.22 1.19
N LEU A 248 15.74 2.26 0.27
CA LEU A 248 16.49 1.04 0.53
C LEU A 248 17.98 1.31 0.75
N ALA A 249 18.57 2.18 -0.06
CA ALA A 249 20.00 2.50 0.00
C ALA A 249 20.38 3.18 1.31
N GLN A 250 19.55 4.08 1.85
CA GLN A 250 19.78 4.71 3.15
C GLN A 250 19.89 3.69 4.28
N VAL A 251 19.00 2.68 4.29
CA VAL A 251 19.09 1.57 5.27
C VAL A 251 20.34 0.73 5.01
N ALA A 252 20.67 0.47 3.74
CA ALA A 252 21.82 -0.34 3.36
C ALA A 252 23.17 0.29 3.76
N VAL A 253 23.30 1.62 3.70
CA VAL A 253 24.54 2.32 4.06
C VAL A 253 24.68 2.60 5.56
N ASP A 254 23.60 2.46 6.34
CA ASP A 254 23.70 2.58 7.79
C ASP A 254 24.17 1.28 8.42
N SER A 255 25.49 1.14 8.61
CA SER A 255 26.10 -0.07 9.18
C SER A 255 25.65 -0.39 10.62
N ALA A 256 25.01 0.56 11.30
CA ALA A 256 24.40 0.36 12.61
C ALA A 256 22.99 -0.26 12.54
N ASP A 257 22.29 -0.18 11.40
CA ASP A 257 20.97 -0.80 11.24
C ASP A 257 21.15 -2.30 10.94
N LEU A 258 20.52 -3.14 11.77
CA LEU A 258 20.55 -4.60 11.62
C LEU A 258 19.96 -5.08 10.30
N ARG A 259 19.18 -4.24 9.62
CA ARG A 259 18.55 -4.52 8.32
C ARG A 259 19.42 -4.15 7.13
N ALA A 260 20.61 -3.56 7.33
CA ALA A 260 21.47 -3.08 6.24
C ALA A 260 21.72 -4.15 5.16
N GLY A 261 22.05 -5.39 5.57
CA GLY A 261 22.26 -6.49 4.63
C GLY A 261 21.01 -6.91 3.85
N ILE A 262 19.84 -6.92 4.51
CA ILE A 262 18.54 -7.20 3.87
C ILE A 262 18.21 -6.11 2.85
N ALA A 263 18.39 -4.84 3.22
CA ALA A 263 18.12 -3.70 2.36
C ALA A 263 19.05 -3.69 1.14
N GLN A 264 20.34 -3.97 1.32
CA GLN A 264 21.32 -4.05 0.23
C GLN A 264 20.95 -5.16 -0.77
N ALA A 265 20.65 -6.38 -0.29
CA ALA A 265 20.25 -7.49 -1.16
C ALA A 265 18.95 -7.19 -1.93
N THR A 266 17.99 -6.53 -1.28
CA THR A 266 16.74 -6.07 -1.89
C THR A 266 17.01 -5.03 -2.98
N LEU A 267 17.84 -4.02 -2.70
CA LEU A 267 18.22 -2.95 -3.63
C LEU A 267 18.93 -3.50 -4.88
N VAL A 268 19.88 -4.41 -4.68
CA VAL A 268 20.57 -5.10 -5.78
C VAL A 268 19.58 -5.79 -6.71
N SER A 269 18.59 -6.49 -6.16
CA SER A 269 17.59 -7.20 -6.98
C SER A 269 16.53 -6.27 -7.60
N LEU A 270 16.20 -5.16 -6.93
CA LEU A 270 15.34 -4.11 -7.46
C LEU A 270 15.94 -3.51 -8.74
N LEU A 271 17.22 -3.16 -8.72
CA LEU A 271 17.91 -2.48 -9.83
C LEU A 271 18.44 -3.44 -10.91
N ALA A 272 18.42 -4.75 -10.65
CA ALA A 272 18.88 -5.74 -11.62
C ALA A 272 18.07 -5.66 -12.92
N ARG A 273 18.74 -5.91 -14.05
CA ARG A 273 18.04 -6.07 -15.34
C ARG A 273 17.22 -7.36 -15.32
N ARG A 274 15.96 -7.29 -15.76
CA ARG A 274 15.03 -8.42 -15.74
C ARG A 274 14.29 -8.57 -17.07
N SER A 275 13.53 -9.65 -17.21
CA SER A 275 12.73 -9.96 -18.40
C SER A 275 11.57 -8.99 -18.62
N ASP A 276 11.06 -8.39 -17.53
CA ASP A 276 10.05 -7.32 -17.51
C ASP A 276 10.62 -5.94 -17.90
N GLY A 277 11.94 -5.85 -18.12
CA GLY A 277 12.62 -4.65 -18.60
C GLY A 277 13.77 -4.22 -17.70
N PRO A 278 14.54 -3.20 -18.12
CA PRO A 278 15.44 -2.50 -17.22
C PRO A 278 14.64 -1.59 -16.28
N SER A 279 15.20 -1.33 -15.09
CA SER A 279 14.76 -0.23 -14.23
C SER A 279 14.60 1.07 -15.04
N ALA A 280 13.53 1.83 -14.78
CA ALA A 280 13.33 3.16 -15.37
C ALA A 280 14.08 4.27 -14.61
N LEU A 281 14.93 3.92 -13.64
CA LEU A 281 15.78 4.85 -12.91
C LEU A 281 16.60 5.71 -13.88
N THR A 282 16.65 7.01 -13.59
CA THR A 282 17.46 7.99 -14.32
C THR A 282 18.27 8.79 -13.32
N GLU A 283 19.38 9.40 -13.76
CA GLU A 283 20.16 10.29 -12.89
C GLU A 283 19.32 11.46 -12.37
N ALA A 284 18.50 12.07 -13.24
CA ALA A 284 17.59 13.14 -12.84
C ALA A 284 16.57 12.68 -11.77
N GLY A 285 16.03 11.46 -11.92
CA GLY A 285 15.12 10.87 -10.95
C GLY A 285 15.80 10.55 -9.62
N LEU A 286 17.05 10.09 -9.63
CA LEU A 286 17.85 9.83 -8.43
C LEU A 286 18.15 11.11 -7.65
N VAL A 287 18.63 12.15 -8.33
CA VAL A 287 18.94 13.45 -7.70
C VAL A 287 17.68 14.08 -7.11
N GLU A 288 16.56 14.03 -7.83
CA GLU A 288 15.29 14.55 -7.31
C GLU A 288 14.77 13.72 -6.13
N ALA A 289 14.93 12.39 -6.16
CA ALA A 289 14.60 11.52 -5.03
C ALA A 289 15.40 11.87 -3.77
N GLY A 290 16.71 12.04 -3.89
CA GLY A 290 17.57 12.45 -2.78
C GLY A 290 17.17 13.81 -2.22
N ARG A 291 16.88 14.79 -3.09
CA ARG A 291 16.37 16.11 -2.68
C ARG A 291 15.05 16.04 -1.92
N ARG A 292 14.08 15.27 -2.42
CA ARG A 292 12.77 15.10 -1.76
C ARG A 292 12.91 14.36 -0.44
N ARG A 293 13.76 13.33 -0.40
CA ARG A 293 14.05 12.60 0.82
C ARG A 293 14.64 13.55 1.87
N ALA A 294 15.67 14.32 1.54
CA ALA A 294 16.27 15.32 2.45
C ALA A 294 15.28 16.35 3.00
N ALA A 295 14.22 16.67 2.25
CA ALA A 295 13.18 17.61 2.66
C ALA A 295 12.08 16.99 3.54
N THR A 296 12.13 15.68 3.82
CA THR A 296 11.11 14.98 4.61
C THR A 296 11.20 15.40 6.08
N PRO A 297 10.17 16.07 6.66
CA PRO A 297 10.27 16.64 8.01
C PRO A 297 10.47 15.62 9.14
N THR A 298 10.14 14.34 8.87
CA THR A 298 10.26 13.26 9.86
C THR A 298 11.64 12.60 9.87
N MET A 299 12.58 13.04 9.03
CA MET A 299 13.93 12.48 9.00
C MET A 299 14.80 13.04 10.12
N THR A 300 15.58 12.17 10.73
CA THR A 300 16.62 12.51 11.70
C THR A 300 17.85 13.09 11.00
N ALA A 301 18.68 13.83 11.72
CA ALA A 301 19.94 14.36 11.19
C ALA A 301 20.83 13.25 10.59
N ARG A 302 20.91 12.11 11.28
CA ARG A 302 21.65 10.93 10.82
C ARG A 302 21.11 10.40 9.49
N GLU A 303 19.81 10.24 9.35
CA GLU A 303 19.20 9.75 8.10
C GLU A 303 19.47 10.72 6.94
N THR A 304 19.46 12.02 7.20
CA THR A 304 19.76 13.06 6.20
C THR A 304 21.23 13.02 5.75
N GLU A 305 22.17 12.83 6.68
CA GLU A 305 23.61 12.72 6.37
C GLU A 305 23.93 11.51 5.46
N LEU A 306 23.12 10.44 5.54
CA LEU A 306 23.30 9.23 4.74
C LEU A 306 22.81 9.33 3.30
N ILE A 307 22.07 10.39 2.94
CA ILE A 307 21.47 10.51 1.59
C ILE A 307 22.54 10.49 0.49
N HIS A 308 23.63 11.23 0.68
CA HIS A 308 24.69 11.26 -0.34
C HIS A 308 25.33 9.89 -0.55
N ALA A 309 25.64 9.17 0.54
CA ALA A 309 26.17 7.81 0.46
C ALA A 309 25.17 6.83 -0.17
N ALA A 310 23.87 7.01 0.10
CA ALA A 310 22.81 6.22 -0.50
C ALA A 310 22.73 6.43 -2.02
N GLU A 311 22.80 7.67 -2.50
CA GLU A 311 22.83 7.96 -3.94
C GLU A 311 24.05 7.33 -4.63
N GLU A 312 25.25 7.44 -4.04
CA GLU A 312 26.46 6.83 -4.58
C GLU A 312 26.35 5.30 -4.67
N LEU A 313 25.75 4.66 -3.66
CA LEU A 313 25.46 3.23 -3.70
C LEU A 313 24.50 2.89 -4.85
N VAL A 314 23.44 3.67 -5.04
CA VAL A 314 22.48 3.48 -6.14
C VAL A 314 23.17 3.61 -7.50
N ARG A 315 24.00 4.65 -7.70
CA ARG A 315 24.78 4.84 -8.95
C ARG A 315 25.65 3.62 -9.23
N THR A 316 26.41 3.17 -8.22
CA THR A 316 27.31 2.00 -8.34
C THR A 316 26.56 0.72 -8.73
N LEU A 317 25.34 0.52 -8.22
CA LEU A 317 24.52 -0.67 -8.51
C LEU A 317 23.76 -0.58 -9.83
N ALA A 318 23.44 0.64 -10.28
CA ALA A 318 22.73 0.89 -11.54
C ALA A 318 23.66 0.83 -12.77
N GLU A 319 24.98 0.95 -12.59
CA GLU A 319 25.95 0.85 -13.67
C GLU A 319 25.95 -0.56 -14.32
N PRO A 320 25.79 -0.64 -15.65
CA PRO A 320 25.85 -1.91 -16.36
C PRO A 320 27.29 -2.45 -16.40
N GLY A 321 27.70 -3.26 -15.42
CA GLY A 321 28.99 -3.95 -15.45
C GLY A 321 29.47 -4.58 -14.15
N THR A 322 28.89 -4.23 -13.00
CA THR A 322 29.50 -4.55 -11.70
C THR A 322 29.21 -5.98 -11.19
N MET A 323 28.29 -6.73 -11.79
CA MET A 323 27.90 -8.07 -11.30
C MET A 323 28.68 -9.27 -11.90
N THR A 324 29.55 -9.09 -12.89
CA THR A 324 30.26 -10.23 -13.52
C THR A 324 31.58 -10.61 -12.84
N ARG A 325 32.12 -9.82 -11.90
CA ARG A 325 33.50 -10.01 -11.42
C ARG A 325 33.69 -10.85 -10.15
N ALA A 326 32.65 -11.48 -9.61
CA ALA A 326 32.74 -12.26 -8.35
C ALA A 326 32.76 -13.80 -8.51
N ARG A 327 32.78 -14.37 -9.73
CA ARG A 327 32.77 -15.84 -9.94
C ARG A 327 33.83 -16.41 -10.89
N GLY A 328 34.98 -15.73 -11.04
CA GLY A 328 36.04 -16.15 -11.98
C GLY A 328 37.38 -16.55 -11.38
N GLY A 329 37.50 -16.71 -10.06
CA GLY A 329 38.80 -16.94 -9.40
C GLY A 329 38.90 -18.31 -8.73
N ARG A 330 39.16 -19.37 -9.51
CA ARG A 330 39.91 -20.56 -9.06
C ARG A 330 40.15 -21.51 -10.23
N GLY A 331 41.40 -21.59 -10.67
CA GLY A 331 41.82 -22.56 -11.69
C GLY A 331 43.23 -22.33 -12.23
N GLU A 332 44.19 -21.95 -11.38
CA GLU A 332 45.60 -22.18 -11.70
C GLU A 332 46.10 -23.35 -10.85
N ARG A 333 46.56 -24.40 -11.53
CA ARG A 333 47.85 -25.10 -11.36
C ARG A 333 47.80 -26.53 -11.92
N PRO A 334 48.95 -27.18 -12.18
CA PRO A 334 50.33 -26.67 -12.10
C PRO A 334 51.05 -26.58 -13.45
#